data_AF-A0A257X2L1-F1
#
_entry.id   AF-A0A257X2L1-F1
#
_cell.length_a   1.000
_cell.length_b   1.000
_cell.length_c   1.000
_cell.angle_alpha   90.00
_cell.angle_beta   90.00
_cell.angle_gamma   90.00
#
_symmetry.space_group_name_H-M   'P 1'
#
loop_
_entity.id
_entity.type
_entity.pdbx_description
1 polymer ?
#
loop_
_entity_poly.entity_id
_entity_poly.type
_entity_poly.pdbx_seq_one_letter_code
_entity_poly.pdbx_strand_id
1 'polypeptide(L)' 'MTAINPYPMPFLLSADEAAPRFARVIARGTSYAVVPWQMGVVARLLRLLPDAVFDFAFAKAGRKPRGTL' A
#
# COMPACT_ATOMS: atom_id res chain seq x y z
N MET A 1 5.59 1.40 15.44
CA MET A 1 5.95 2.28 14.31
C MET A 1 4.75 2.83 13.55
N THR A 2 3.72 2.04 13.21
CA THR A 2 2.49 2.52 12.52
C THR A 2 1.40 3.06 13.45
N ALA A 3 1.42 2.71 14.74
CA ALA A 3 0.39 3.08 15.70
C ALA A 3 0.14 4.60 15.83
N ILE A 4 1.16 5.42 15.57
CA ILE A 4 1.07 6.89 15.61
C ILE A 4 1.00 7.53 14.22
N ASN A 5 0.87 6.74 13.15
CA ASN A 5 0.85 7.28 11.80
C ASN A 5 -0.55 7.82 11.47
N PRO A 6 -0.73 9.15 11.31
CA PRO A 6 -2.03 9.73 10.96
C PRO A 6 -2.37 9.54 9.47
N TYR A 7 -1.40 9.09 8.66
CA TYR A 7 -1.62 8.86 7.24
C TYR A 7 -2.45 7.59 7.03
N PRO A 8 -3.56 7.65 6.28
CA PRO A 8 -4.41 6.49 6.05
C PRO A 8 -3.62 5.38 5.35
N MET A 9 -3.61 4.19 5.95
CA MET A 9 -3.00 2.98 5.42
C MET A 9 -4.10 1.99 5.05
N PRO A 10 -4.70 2.12 3.85
CA PRO A 10 -5.77 1.22 3.43
C PRO A 10 -5.25 -0.21 3.35
N PHE A 11 -6.12 -1.16 3.70
CA PHE A 11 -5.83 -2.60 3.70
C PHE A 11 -4.68 -3.02 4.65
N LEU A 12 -4.40 -2.24 5.68
CA LEU A 12 -3.45 -2.65 6.72
C LEU A 12 -3.93 -3.94 7.38
N LEU A 13 -3.07 -4.95 7.40
CA LEU A 13 -3.32 -6.23 8.06
C LEU A 13 -2.60 -6.27 9.40
N SER A 14 -3.20 -6.93 10.39
CA SER A 14 -2.47 -7.29 11.60
C SER A 14 -1.38 -8.31 11.26
N ALA A 15 -0.38 -8.44 12.14
CA ALA A 15 0.69 -9.42 11.95
C ALA A 15 0.13 -10.85 11.87
N ASP A 16 -0.86 -11.17 12.71
CA ASP A 16 -1.51 -12.48 12.78
C ASP A 16 -2.26 -12.83 11.49
N GLU A 17 -2.81 -11.84 10.80
CA GLU A 17 -3.47 -12.04 9.51
C GLU A 17 -2.49 -12.06 8.33
N ALA A 18 -1.43 -11.27 8.41
CA ALA A 18 -0.45 -11.12 7.34
C ALA A 18 0.45 -12.36 7.23
N ALA A 19 0.93 -12.90 8.36
CA ALA A 19 1.84 -14.05 8.40
C ALA A 19 1.34 -15.27 7.59
N PRO A 20 0.10 -15.79 7.78
CA PRO A 20 -0.39 -16.93 7.00
C PRO A 20 -0.62 -16.60 5.52
N ARG A 21 -0.82 -15.34 5.16
CA ARG A 21 -0.94 -14.91 3.74
C ARG A 21 0.42 -14.92 3.06
N PHE A 22 1.46 -14.40 3.73
CA PHE A 22 2.84 -14.46 3.23
C PHE A 22 3.31 -15.90 3.08
N ALA A 23 3.08 -16.76 4.07
CA ALA A 23 3.43 -18.17 4.02
C ALA A 23 2.83 -18.88 2.79
N ARG A 24 1.56 -18.60 2.47
CA ARG A 24 0.89 -19.16 1.27
C ARG A 24 1.52 -18.69 -0.03
N VAL A 25 1.91 -17.42 -0.13
CA VAL A 25 2.58 -16.88 -1.33
C VAL A 25 3.94 -17.53 -1.52
N ILE A 26 4.72 -17.65 -0.44
CA ILE A 26 6.06 -18.26 -0.46
C ILE A 26 5.96 -19.75 -0.83
N ALA A 27 5.05 -20.50 -0.21
CA ALA A 27 4.84 -21.91 -0.49
C ALA A 27 4.46 -22.20 -1.95
N ARG A 28 3.82 -21.24 -2.64
CA ARG A 28 3.50 -21.34 -4.08
C ARG A 28 4.68 -21.04 -5.00
N GLY A 29 5.86 -20.72 -4.46
CA GLY A 29 7.04 -20.36 -5.25
C GLY A 29 6.86 -19.10 -6.09
N THR A 30 5.96 -18.19 -5.67
CA THR A 30 5.66 -16.99 -6.45
C THR A 30 6.80 -15.98 -6.33
N SER A 31 7.48 -15.69 -7.43
CA SER A 31 8.62 -14.75 -7.44
C SER A 31 8.24 -13.30 -7.12
N TYR A 32 6.99 -12.91 -7.40
CA TYR A 32 6.48 -11.57 -7.11
C TYR A 32 5.00 -11.59 -6.77
N ALA A 33 4.64 -11.11 -5.58
CA ALA A 33 3.24 -10.89 -5.19
C ALA A 33 3.14 -9.70 -4.24
N VAL A 34 2.00 -9.03 -4.29
CA VAL A 34 1.66 -7.96 -3.34
C VAL A 34 0.62 -8.51 -2.37
N VAL A 35 0.91 -8.40 -1.08
CA VAL A 35 -0.03 -8.78 -0.01
C VAL A 35 -0.28 -7.53 0.82
N PRO A 36 -1.54 -7.07 0.90
CA PRO A 36 -2.76 -7.62 0.32
C PRO A 36 -2.88 -7.41 -1.20
N TRP A 37 -3.55 -8.33 -1.92
CA TRP A 37 -3.63 -8.28 -3.39
C TRP A 37 -4.36 -7.02 -3.92
N GLN A 38 -5.27 -6.45 -3.11
CA GLN A 38 -5.94 -5.20 -3.39
C GLN A 38 -4.93 -4.07 -3.64
N MET A 39 -3.86 -4.02 -2.85
CA MET A 39 -2.78 -3.05 -3.06
C MET A 39 -2.01 -3.31 -4.36
N GLY A 40 -1.93 -4.56 -4.81
CA GLY A 40 -1.36 -4.88 -6.12
C GLY A 40 -2.19 -4.33 -7.27
N VAL A 41 -3.52 -4.37 -7.15
CA VAL A 41 -4.43 -3.74 -8.12
C VAL A 41 -4.27 -2.22 -8.10
N VAL A 42 -4.29 -1.58 -6.92
CA VAL A 42 -4.10 -0.13 -6.80
C VAL A 42 -2.76 0.29 -7.41
N ALA A 43 -1.66 -0.39 -7.08
CA ALA A 43 -0.34 -0.08 -7.62
C ALA A 43 -0.32 -0.16 -9.15
N ARG A 44 -0.99 -1.16 -9.74
CA ARG A 44 -1.04 -1.33 -11.20
C ARG A 44 -1.91 -0.28 -11.88
N LEU A 45 -3.02 0.12 -11.27
CA LEU A 45 -3.86 1.21 -11.77
C LEU A 45 -3.10 2.54 -11.74
N LEU A 46 -2.45 2.85 -10.61
CA LEU A 46 -1.64 4.06 -10.49
C LEU A 46 -0.48 4.09 -11.49
N ARG A 47 0.12 2.94 -11.79
CA ARG A 47 1.20 2.84 -12.79
C ARG A 47 0.74 3.15 -14.23
N LEU A 48 -0.54 2.94 -14.54
CA LEU A 48 -1.10 3.18 -15.86
C LEU A 48 -1.81 4.53 -15.96
N LEU A 49 -1.93 5.26 -14.85
CA LEU A 49 -2.68 6.51 -14.79
C LEU A 49 -1.86 7.65 -15.43
N PRO A 50 -2.44 8.45 -16.33
CA PRO A 50 -1.76 9.63 -16.87
C PRO A 50 -1.47 10.67 -15.79
N ASP A 51 -0.32 11.34 -15.90
CA ASP A 51 0.17 12.31 -14.92
C ASP A 51 -0.87 13.39 -14.58
N ALA A 52 -1.54 13.97 -15.58
CA ALA A 52 -2.57 15.00 -15.35
C ALA A 52 -3.75 14.51 -14.49
N VAL A 53 -4.13 13.24 -14.61
CA VAL A 53 -5.22 12.65 -13.81
C VAL A 53 -4.71 12.32 -12.42
N PHE A 54 -3.50 11.79 -12.31
CA PHE A 54 -2.85 11.54 -11.03
C PHE A 54 -2.72 12.84 -10.22
N ASP A 55 -2.18 13.88 -10.83
CA ASP A 55 -1.99 15.19 -10.21
C ASP A 55 -3.31 15.79 -9.78
N PHE A 56 -4.35 15.75 -10.63
CA PHE A 56 -5.68 16.24 -10.24
C PHE A 56 -6.26 15.49 -9.04
N ALA A 57 -6.18 14.15 -9.03
CA ALA A 57 -6.73 13.31 -7.98
C ALA A 57 -5.98 13.46 -6.64
N PHE A 58 -4.65 13.60 -6.68
CA PHE A 58 -3.80 13.61 -5.50
C PHE A 58 -3.28 15.00 -5.10
N ALA A 59 -3.61 16.07 -5.84
CA ALA A 59 -3.19 17.44 -5.54
C ALA A 59 -3.52 17.90 -4.11
N LYS A 60 -4.61 17.38 -3.54
CA LYS A 60 -5.08 17.71 -2.19
C LYS A 60 -4.84 16.59 -1.17
N ALA A 61 -4.13 15.52 -1.53
CA ALA A 61 -3.83 14.45 -0.60
C ALA A 61 -2.95 14.98 0.55
N GLY A 62 -3.39 14.74 1.78
CA GLY A 62 -2.62 15.11 2.97
C GLY A 62 -1.26 14.44 2.94
N ARG A 63 -0.19 15.18 3.23
CA ARG A 63 1.17 14.63 3.24
C ARG A 63 1.46 14.03 4.61
N LYS A 64 2.27 12.97 4.66
CA LYS A 64 2.80 12.45 5.93
C LYS A 64 3.55 13.59 6.64
N PRO A 65 3.20 13.94 7.90
CA PRO A 65 3.89 15.01 8.62
C PRO A 65 5.36 14.65 8.73
N ARG A 66 6.22 15.55 8.26
CA ARG A 66 7.66 15.49 8.48
C ARG A 66 7.87 16.21 9.80
N GLY A 67 8.33 15.51 10.83
CA GLY A 67 8.70 16.16 12.08
C GLY A 67 9.70 17.27 11.76
N THR A 68 9.37 18.51 12.12
CA THR A 68 10.39 19.53 12.31
C THR A 68 11.21 19.12 13.53
N LEU A 69 12.54 19.22 13.40
CA LEU A 69 13.54 18.93 14.43
C LEU A 69 13.15 19.44 15.81
#